data_AF-A0A8I3AS12-F1
#
_entry.id   AF-A0A8I3AS12-F1
#
_cell.length_a   1.000
_cell.length_b   1.000
_cell.length_c   1.000
_cell.angle_alpha   90.00
_cell.angle_beta   90.00
_cell.angle_gamma   90.00
#
_symmetry.space_group_name_H-M   'P 1'
#
loop_
_entity.id
_entity.type
_entity.pdbx_description
1 polymer ?
#
loop_
_entity_poly.entity_id
_entity_poly.type
_entity_poly.pdbx_seq_one_letter_code
_entity_poly.pdbx_strand_id
1 'polypeptide(L)'
;MASRGKNAATPATPRVISPSPTPSEIADPFSSQDGYAGPTTRSAARKRRATPQPVNENIDEEDDSDPSLRRARTRSRSPIDMRRVKPLTSTSSSLSAKTKSPVVPSEPIVKNGTSGGSGSSNGKAKTKVPQTNGHLAVPSAAPTGWSWRDFSRSPSPLGLIPIHRKWRTFVHKHEVPRKILHVSIGAVTLWLYITGVHTRSVAPWLMTFLVPIAATDILRHNVAAFNSFYVSVLGALMRESEYAGYNGVIWYMLGAWLGCYAFPKDVAVMAVLLLSWCDTAASTFGRLWGRYTPRIRRGKSLAGSLAAFLVGVGSSAFFWGWFVRFFGPQPGDEGFMFQGTLRLPQSAAEAVGLTSEQATVAGPLALGIVSLWSGFVAAASEVVDVFGWDDNLTIPVLSAAGIWGFLKVFG
;
A
#
# COMPACT_ATOMS: atom_id res chain seq x y z
N MET A 1 -57.79 21.95 -65.37
CA MET A 1 -58.71 20.89 -64.90
C MET A 1 -57.96 19.99 -63.90
N ALA A 2 -58.61 18.92 -63.40
CA ALA A 2 -58.15 17.95 -62.39
C ALA A 2 -56.66 17.50 -62.51
N SER A 3 -56.02 16.99 -61.45
CA SER A 3 -56.58 16.30 -60.28
C SER A 3 -55.97 16.67 -58.92
N ARG A 4 -56.51 16.10 -57.84
CA ARG A 4 -56.29 16.51 -56.44
C ARG A 4 -55.90 15.32 -55.58
N GLY A 5 -54.59 15.10 -55.41
CA GLY A 5 -54.05 14.07 -54.51
C GLY A 5 -54.50 14.33 -53.06
N LYS A 6 -55.01 13.29 -52.38
CA LYS A 6 -55.46 13.38 -50.98
C LYS A 6 -54.36 12.86 -50.06
N ASN A 7 -53.98 13.67 -49.07
CA ASN A 7 -53.12 13.21 -47.97
C ASN A 7 -53.88 12.18 -47.12
N ALA A 8 -53.28 11.02 -46.89
CA ALA A 8 -53.78 10.05 -45.91
C ALA A 8 -53.24 10.41 -44.52
N ALA A 9 -54.11 10.92 -43.64
CA ALA A 9 -53.75 11.20 -42.26
C ALA A 9 -53.83 9.91 -41.43
N THR A 10 -52.77 9.61 -40.68
CA THR A 10 -52.76 8.50 -39.70
C THR A 10 -53.50 8.92 -38.42
N PRO A 11 -54.40 8.08 -37.87
CA PRO A 11 -55.08 8.38 -36.61
C PRO A 11 -54.10 8.24 -35.43
N ALA A 12 -54.14 9.18 -34.49
CA ALA A 12 -53.34 9.13 -33.27
C ALA A 12 -53.90 8.10 -32.28
N THR A 13 -53.02 7.35 -31.61
CA THR A 13 -53.40 6.40 -30.55
C THR A 13 -53.66 7.14 -29.22
N PRO A 14 -54.60 6.66 -28.38
CA PRO A 14 -54.90 7.30 -27.10
C PRO A 14 -53.77 7.12 -26.09
N ARG A 15 -53.33 8.22 -25.46
CA ARG A 15 -52.44 8.16 -24.30
C ARG A 15 -53.22 7.77 -23.06
N VAL A 16 -52.82 6.67 -22.41
CA VAL A 16 -53.29 6.33 -21.06
C VAL A 16 -52.58 7.24 -20.07
N ILE A 17 -53.35 7.98 -19.25
CA ILE A 17 -52.83 8.81 -18.16
C ILE A 17 -53.00 8.01 -16.86
N SER A 18 -51.90 7.74 -16.15
CA SER A 18 -51.92 7.17 -14.81
C SER A 18 -52.35 8.23 -13.78
N PRO A 19 -53.26 7.91 -12.83
CA PRO A 19 -53.68 8.87 -11.82
C PRO A 19 -52.54 9.23 -10.86
N SER A 20 -52.45 10.52 -10.52
CA SER A 20 -51.51 11.05 -9.52
C SER A 20 -52.02 10.77 -8.09
N PRO A 21 -51.20 10.22 -7.18
CA PRO A 21 -51.57 10.09 -5.77
C PRO A 21 -51.67 11.46 -5.09
N THR A 22 -52.61 11.60 -4.15
CA THR A 22 -52.88 12.85 -3.41
C THR A 22 -51.93 13.07 -2.23
N PRO A 23 -51.58 14.33 -1.89
CA PRO A 23 -50.59 14.63 -0.85
C PRO A 23 -51.20 14.64 0.56
N SER A 24 -51.40 13.48 1.16
CA SER A 24 -51.95 13.37 2.52
C SER A 24 -51.55 12.09 3.27
N GLU A 25 -50.24 11.78 3.32
CA GLU A 25 -49.71 10.69 4.17
C GLU A 25 -48.25 10.95 4.60
N ILE A 26 -47.97 12.18 5.05
CA ILE A 26 -46.72 12.56 5.75
C ILE A 26 -47.10 13.00 7.17
N ALA A 27 -47.20 12.04 8.09
CA ALA A 27 -47.30 12.28 9.54
C ALA A 27 -46.79 11.06 10.34
N ASP A 28 -45.93 11.34 11.32
CA ASP A 28 -45.64 10.63 12.57
C ASP A 28 -45.30 9.12 12.60
N PRO A 29 -44.08 8.74 13.07
CA PRO A 29 -43.68 7.34 13.22
C PRO A 29 -43.80 6.82 14.67
N PHE A 30 -44.97 6.31 15.08
CA PHE A 30 -45.10 5.37 16.21
C PHE A 30 -46.47 4.67 16.22
N SER A 31 -46.53 3.44 16.76
CA SER A 31 -47.71 2.53 16.84
C SER A 31 -48.23 1.99 15.48
N SER A 32 -48.80 0.80 15.36
CA SER A 32 -48.83 -0.39 16.26
C SER A 32 -49.03 -1.68 15.43
N GLN A 33 -48.80 -2.84 16.03
CA GLN A 33 -49.16 -4.12 15.42
C GLN A 33 -50.68 -4.27 15.27
N ASP A 34 -51.13 -4.83 14.15
CA ASP A 34 -52.06 -5.98 14.19
C ASP A 34 -52.03 -6.81 12.90
N GLY A 35 -52.51 -8.06 12.96
CA GLY A 35 -52.23 -9.07 11.92
C GLY A 35 -53.44 -9.56 11.10
N TYR A 36 -53.30 -9.58 9.77
CA TYR A 36 -54.20 -10.31 8.87
C TYR A 36 -53.42 -11.05 7.76
N ALA A 37 -53.54 -12.37 7.68
CA ALA A 37 -52.73 -13.23 6.82
C ALA A 37 -53.60 -14.11 5.89
N GLY A 38 -54.02 -13.55 4.77
CA GLY A 38 -54.73 -14.29 3.72
C GLY A 38 -53.83 -15.29 2.95
N PRO A 39 -54.39 -16.35 2.34
CA PRO A 39 -53.62 -17.41 1.70
C PRO A 39 -52.94 -16.95 0.40
N THR A 40 -51.62 -16.72 0.44
CA THR A 40 -50.83 -16.34 -0.74
C THR A 40 -50.69 -17.48 -1.75
N THR A 41 -50.99 -17.21 -3.02
CA THR A 41 -50.85 -18.16 -4.11
C THR A 41 -49.40 -18.44 -4.51
N ARG A 42 -49.14 -19.61 -5.11
CA ARG A 42 -47.80 -20.14 -5.41
C ARG A 42 -46.93 -19.24 -6.33
N SER A 43 -47.57 -18.35 -7.10
CA SER A 43 -46.92 -17.36 -7.96
C SER A 43 -46.36 -16.15 -7.18
N ALA A 44 -47.05 -15.70 -6.13
CA ALA A 44 -46.60 -14.58 -5.28
C ALA A 44 -45.30 -14.94 -4.53
N ALA A 45 -45.22 -16.16 -4.01
CA ALA A 45 -44.03 -16.69 -3.35
C ALA A 45 -42.79 -16.75 -4.29
N ARG A 46 -43.00 -17.02 -5.59
CA ARG A 46 -41.92 -17.03 -6.57
C ARG A 46 -41.42 -15.61 -6.90
N LYS A 47 -42.31 -14.61 -6.93
CA LYS A 47 -41.92 -13.20 -7.20
C LYS A 47 -41.16 -12.57 -6.02
N ARG A 48 -41.51 -12.90 -4.76
CA ARG A 48 -40.72 -12.51 -3.57
C ARG A 48 -39.29 -13.09 -3.52
N ARG A 49 -38.99 -14.14 -4.28
CA ARG A 49 -37.61 -14.69 -4.45
C ARG A 49 -36.81 -14.05 -5.60
N ALA A 50 -37.39 -13.11 -6.34
CA ALA A 50 -36.81 -12.56 -7.57
C ALA A 50 -36.70 -11.02 -7.59
N THR A 51 -36.77 -10.39 -6.42
CA THR A 51 -36.61 -8.93 -6.27
C THR A 51 -35.76 -8.66 -5.01
N PRO A 52 -34.56 -8.06 -5.11
CA PRO A 52 -33.86 -7.59 -3.92
C PRO A 52 -34.63 -6.41 -3.31
N GLN A 53 -34.60 -6.29 -1.98
CA GLN A 53 -35.01 -5.05 -1.30
C GLN A 53 -33.89 -4.02 -1.41
N PRO A 54 -34.19 -2.71 -1.42
CA PRO A 54 -33.17 -1.69 -1.22
C PRO A 54 -32.64 -1.81 0.22
N VAL A 55 -31.38 -2.17 0.37
CA VAL A 55 -30.69 -2.13 1.66
C VAL A 55 -30.24 -0.69 1.89
N ASN A 56 -30.62 -0.11 3.03
CA ASN A 56 -29.98 1.13 3.52
C ASN A 56 -28.62 0.74 4.10
N GLU A 57 -27.60 0.69 3.25
CA GLU A 57 -26.23 0.40 3.65
C GLU A 57 -25.61 1.65 4.28
N ASN A 58 -25.79 1.77 5.61
CA ASN A 58 -24.80 2.48 6.42
C ASN A 58 -23.44 1.78 6.21
N ILE A 59 -22.41 2.56 5.85
CA ILE A 59 -21.08 2.02 5.56
C ILE A 59 -20.35 1.77 6.89
N ASP A 60 -20.74 0.69 7.58
CA ASP A 60 -19.91 0.05 8.60
C ASP A 60 -18.90 -0.86 7.88
N GLU A 61 -17.63 -0.50 7.92
CA GLU A 61 -16.55 -1.23 7.26
C GLU A 61 -16.34 -2.61 7.91
N GLU A 62 -16.77 -3.70 7.24
CA GLU A 62 -16.37 -5.07 7.62
C GLU A 62 -14.89 -5.31 7.29
N ASP A 63 -14.05 -4.85 8.22
CA ASP A 63 -12.61 -5.07 8.33
C ASP A 63 -12.26 -6.57 8.19
N ASP A 64 -11.72 -6.95 7.02
CA ASP A 64 -11.23 -8.32 6.67
C ASP A 64 -9.90 -8.62 7.40
N SER A 65 -9.93 -8.48 8.73
CA SER A 65 -8.79 -8.60 9.61
C SER A 65 -8.77 -9.93 10.34
N ASP A 66 -7.59 -10.55 10.31
CA ASP A 66 -7.27 -11.81 11.02
C ASP A 66 -7.87 -11.78 12.45
N PRO A 67 -8.71 -12.77 12.84
CA PRO A 67 -9.46 -12.73 14.10
C PRO A 67 -8.57 -12.72 15.36
N SER A 68 -7.25 -12.94 15.22
CA SER A 68 -6.28 -12.67 16.29
C SER A 68 -6.19 -11.18 16.69
N LEU A 69 -6.64 -10.25 15.84
CA LEU A 69 -6.49 -8.80 16.04
C LEU A 69 -7.53 -8.19 17.01
N ARG A 70 -8.58 -8.93 17.41
CA ARG A 70 -9.56 -8.51 18.42
C ARG A 70 -9.18 -8.94 19.86
N ARG A 71 -7.95 -8.64 20.33
CA ARG A 71 -7.61 -8.85 21.76
C ARG A 71 -6.65 -7.85 22.41
N ALA A 72 -7.19 -6.69 22.80
CA ALA A 72 -6.64 -5.86 23.86
C ALA A 72 -7.58 -5.90 25.09
N ARG A 73 -7.36 -6.86 26.00
CA ARG A 73 -7.94 -6.85 27.36
C ARG A 73 -6.86 -7.22 28.36
N THR A 74 -6.72 -6.40 29.40
CA THR A 74 -5.77 -6.57 30.50
C THR A 74 -6.06 -7.84 31.30
N ARG A 75 -5.01 -8.45 31.87
CA ARG A 75 -5.13 -9.65 32.73
C ARG A 75 -5.79 -9.29 34.07
N SER A 76 -7.10 -9.46 34.19
CA SER A 76 -7.73 -9.71 35.49
C SER A 76 -7.30 -11.09 35.99
N ARG A 77 -6.85 -11.20 37.25
CA ARG A 77 -6.44 -12.48 37.85
C ARG A 77 -7.67 -13.30 38.22
N SER A 78 -7.67 -14.58 37.86
CA SER A 78 -8.58 -15.61 38.39
C SER A 78 -7.83 -16.94 38.52
N PRO A 79 -8.08 -17.77 39.54
CA PRO A 79 -7.33 -19.02 39.74
C PRO A 79 -7.50 -20.04 38.60
N ILE A 80 -6.51 -20.93 38.46
CA ILE A 80 -6.57 -22.08 37.55
C ILE A 80 -7.24 -23.25 38.29
N ASP A 81 -8.38 -23.72 37.77
CA ASP A 81 -8.98 -24.99 38.18
C ASP A 81 -8.42 -26.15 37.31
N MET A 82 -7.92 -27.21 37.95
CA MET A 82 -7.18 -28.28 37.29
C MET A 82 -8.10 -29.41 36.82
N ARG A 83 -8.81 -29.17 35.71
CA ARG A 83 -9.75 -30.17 35.15
C ARG A 83 -9.01 -31.40 34.60
N ARG A 84 -9.08 -32.50 35.35
CA ARG A 84 -8.47 -33.81 35.09
C ARG A 84 -8.83 -34.38 33.72
N VAL A 85 -7.81 -34.66 32.88
CA VAL A 85 -7.96 -35.29 31.56
C VAL A 85 -8.32 -36.78 31.71
N LYS A 86 -9.22 -37.30 30.86
CA LYS A 86 -9.51 -38.74 30.74
C LYS A 86 -8.65 -39.36 29.61
N PRO A 87 -8.12 -40.59 29.76
CA PRO A 87 -7.34 -41.24 28.71
C PRO A 87 -8.18 -41.59 27.46
N LEU A 88 -7.53 -41.61 26.31
CA LEU A 88 -8.10 -42.14 25.05
C LEU A 88 -7.88 -43.66 24.98
N THR A 89 -8.90 -44.39 24.54
CA THR A 89 -8.85 -45.84 24.31
C THR A 89 -8.23 -46.17 22.95
N SER A 90 -7.28 -47.11 22.93
CA SER A 90 -6.69 -47.65 21.70
C SER A 90 -7.54 -48.76 21.10
N THR A 91 -7.87 -48.68 19.80
CA THR A 91 -8.42 -49.79 19.01
C THR A 91 -7.35 -50.38 18.10
N SER A 92 -7.11 -51.69 18.22
CA SER A 92 -6.08 -52.42 17.49
C SER A 92 -6.65 -53.28 16.36
N SER A 93 -5.99 -53.31 15.20
CA SER A 93 -6.16 -54.37 14.19
C SER A 93 -4.86 -54.64 13.42
N SER A 94 -4.23 -55.76 13.78
CA SER A 94 -3.32 -56.60 12.97
C SER A 94 -3.93 -56.98 11.60
N LEU A 95 -3.23 -57.49 10.57
CA LEU A 95 -1.82 -57.81 10.23
C LEU A 95 -1.76 -57.77 8.66
N SER A 96 -0.65 -57.67 7.93
CA SER A 96 0.49 -58.60 7.81
C SER A 96 1.59 -57.99 6.90
N ALA A 97 2.74 -58.65 6.71
CA ALA A 97 3.95 -58.09 6.09
C ALA A 97 4.54 -58.86 4.88
N LYS A 98 5.63 -58.28 4.32
CA LYS A 98 6.70 -58.77 3.38
C LYS A 98 6.60 -58.27 1.91
N THR A 99 7.67 -58.10 1.13
CA THR A 99 9.12 -58.38 1.37
C THR A 99 10.04 -57.13 1.23
N LYS A 100 10.85 -57.00 0.15
CA LYS A 100 11.92 -56.00 -0.08
C LYS A 100 12.19 -55.79 -1.60
N SER A 101 12.98 -54.76 -1.94
CA SER A 101 13.50 -54.23 -3.24
C SER A 101 14.44 -55.21 -4.02
N PRO A 102 15.13 -54.89 -5.18
CA PRO A 102 15.45 -53.57 -5.79
C PRO A 102 15.59 -53.39 -7.36
N VAL A 103 15.45 -52.12 -7.83
CA VAL A 103 16.33 -51.29 -8.71
C VAL A 103 17.06 -51.84 -10.00
N VAL A 104 16.62 -51.39 -11.21
CA VAL A 104 17.35 -50.78 -12.40
C VAL A 104 18.53 -51.56 -13.11
N PRO A 105 18.91 -51.41 -14.42
CA PRO A 105 18.39 -50.68 -15.63
C PRO A 105 18.00 -51.68 -16.79
N SER A 106 18.29 -51.64 -18.13
CA SER A 106 18.93 -50.73 -19.14
C SER A 106 18.63 -51.09 -20.62
N GLU A 107 18.25 -50.10 -21.45
CA GLU A 107 18.49 -49.90 -22.92
C GLU A 107 18.25 -51.07 -23.96
N PRO A 108 18.71 -51.02 -25.26
CA PRO A 108 17.85 -50.57 -26.37
C PRO A 108 17.86 -51.48 -27.63
N ILE A 109 17.13 -51.09 -28.71
CA ILE A 109 17.26 -51.38 -30.18
C ILE A 109 15.86 -51.11 -30.82
N VAL A 110 15.56 -50.43 -31.94
CA VAL A 110 16.24 -49.88 -33.16
C VAL A 110 15.86 -50.62 -34.47
N LYS A 111 15.37 -49.83 -35.46
CA LYS A 111 15.13 -50.09 -36.92
C LYS A 111 13.88 -50.88 -37.39
N ASN A 112 13.05 -50.15 -38.14
CA ASN A 112 12.53 -50.40 -39.50
C ASN A 112 12.33 -51.86 -40.01
N GLY A 113 11.12 -52.15 -40.50
CA GLY A 113 10.85 -53.30 -41.40
C GLY A 113 9.52 -53.13 -42.15
N THR A 114 9.56 -53.22 -43.49
CA THR A 114 8.40 -53.02 -44.39
C THR A 114 7.66 -54.33 -44.72
N SER A 115 6.51 -54.22 -45.40
CA SER A 115 5.81 -55.25 -46.20
C SER A 115 4.87 -56.24 -45.47
N GLY A 116 4.03 -56.91 -46.27
CA GLY A 116 3.10 -57.97 -45.82
C GLY A 116 1.62 -57.56 -45.83
N GLY A 117 0.96 -57.65 -46.99
CA GLY A 117 -0.50 -57.47 -47.11
C GLY A 117 -1.20 -58.75 -47.55
N SER A 118 -2.29 -59.13 -46.88
CA SER A 118 -3.32 -60.09 -47.34
C SER A 118 -4.52 -60.06 -46.38
N GLY A 119 -5.68 -60.59 -46.80
CA GLY A 119 -6.84 -60.86 -45.94
C GLY A 119 -8.09 -60.03 -46.24
N SER A 120 -8.94 -60.52 -47.14
CA SER A 120 -10.28 -59.97 -47.39
C SER A 120 -11.35 -60.65 -46.52
N SER A 121 -12.33 -59.90 -46.01
CA SER A 121 -13.73 -60.36 -45.89
C SER A 121 -14.69 -59.25 -45.41
N ASN A 122 -15.96 -59.32 -45.85
CA ASN A 122 -17.04 -58.39 -45.49
C ASN A 122 -17.71 -58.77 -44.15
N GLY A 123 -18.24 -57.80 -43.38
CA GLY A 123 -19.01 -58.16 -42.18
C GLY A 123 -19.67 -57.08 -41.31
N LYS A 124 -20.71 -56.40 -41.82
CA LYS A 124 -21.81 -55.73 -41.06
C LYS A 124 -21.48 -54.58 -40.09
N ALA A 125 -22.31 -53.53 -40.13
CA ALA A 125 -22.20 -52.37 -39.23
C ALA A 125 -22.72 -52.64 -37.81
N LYS A 126 -22.10 -51.99 -36.82
CA LYS A 126 -22.76 -51.59 -35.56
C LYS A 126 -22.07 -50.35 -34.96
N THR A 127 -22.87 -49.35 -34.63
CA THR A 127 -22.40 -48.02 -34.21
C THR A 127 -21.71 -48.04 -32.84
N LYS A 128 -20.43 -47.66 -32.80
CA LYS A 128 -19.77 -47.12 -31.59
C LYS A 128 -18.81 -46.00 -32.00
N VAL A 129 -18.87 -44.88 -31.27
CA VAL A 129 -17.97 -43.73 -31.44
C VAL A 129 -16.75 -43.91 -30.53
N PRO A 130 -15.52 -43.88 -31.06
CA PRO A 130 -14.31 -43.57 -30.30
C PRO A 130 -14.00 -42.06 -30.37
N GLN A 131 -13.33 -41.53 -29.35
CA GLN A 131 -13.01 -40.11 -29.25
C GLN A 131 -11.93 -39.69 -30.25
N THR A 132 -12.13 -38.55 -30.93
CA THR A 132 -11.09 -37.89 -31.73
C THR A 132 -10.20 -37.05 -30.81
N ASN A 133 -8.90 -37.35 -30.77
CA ASN A 133 -7.95 -36.60 -29.96
C ASN A 133 -7.77 -35.17 -30.50
N GLY A 134 -8.03 -34.17 -29.67
CA GLY A 134 -8.07 -32.74 -30.02
C GLY A 134 -6.72 -32.06 -30.29
N HIS A 135 -5.80 -32.72 -31.00
CA HIS A 135 -4.51 -32.16 -31.41
C HIS A 135 -4.60 -31.47 -32.78
N LEU A 136 -5.41 -30.40 -32.89
CA LEU A 136 -5.32 -29.38 -33.95
C LEU A 136 -6.23 -28.18 -33.61
N ALA A 137 -5.86 -27.43 -32.57
CA ALA A 137 -6.48 -26.14 -32.26
C ALA A 137 -5.43 -25.03 -32.45
N VAL A 138 -5.67 -24.14 -33.41
CA VAL A 138 -4.80 -22.97 -33.67
C VAL A 138 -4.95 -21.98 -32.50
N PRO A 139 -3.86 -21.40 -31.97
CA PRO A 139 -3.96 -20.33 -30.99
C PRO A 139 -4.75 -19.15 -31.57
N SER A 140 -5.89 -18.81 -30.95
CA SER A 140 -6.68 -17.66 -31.38
C SER A 140 -5.84 -16.38 -31.26
N ALA A 141 -6.01 -15.46 -32.21
CA ALA A 141 -5.14 -14.30 -32.35
C ALA A 141 -5.14 -13.43 -31.08
N ALA A 142 -3.96 -13.13 -30.55
CA ALA A 142 -3.82 -12.13 -29.50
C ALA A 142 -4.23 -10.74 -30.06
N PRO A 143 -4.94 -9.90 -29.28
CA PRO A 143 -5.23 -8.54 -29.70
C PRO A 143 -3.93 -7.76 -29.90
N THR A 144 -3.90 -6.91 -30.93
CA THR A 144 -2.75 -6.07 -31.30
C THR A 144 -2.57 -4.90 -30.32
N GLY A 145 -2.13 -5.22 -29.10
CA GLY A 145 -1.73 -4.27 -28.07
C GLY A 145 -0.35 -4.63 -27.52
N TRP A 146 0.56 -3.66 -27.47
CA TRP A 146 1.90 -3.83 -26.90
C TRP A 146 1.81 -4.21 -25.41
N SER A 147 2.51 -5.27 -25.01
CA SER A 147 2.28 -5.96 -23.74
C SER A 147 3.58 -6.08 -22.94
N TRP A 148 3.55 -5.65 -21.68
CA TRP A 148 4.69 -5.64 -20.75
C TRP A 148 5.29 -7.02 -20.42
N ARG A 149 4.72 -8.11 -20.95
CA ARG A 149 5.23 -9.48 -20.75
C ARG A 149 6.61 -9.72 -21.38
N ASP A 150 6.93 -9.05 -22.49
CA ASP A 150 8.16 -9.36 -23.25
C ASP A 150 9.44 -8.72 -22.70
N PHE A 151 9.34 -7.60 -21.98
CA PHE A 151 10.52 -6.95 -21.36
C PHE A 151 11.04 -7.72 -20.13
N SER A 152 10.32 -8.73 -19.64
CA SER A 152 10.66 -9.50 -18.43
C SER A 152 11.48 -10.77 -18.70
N ARG A 153 11.90 -11.05 -19.94
CA ARG A 153 12.72 -12.23 -20.27
C ARG A 153 14.08 -12.09 -19.56
N SER A 154 14.40 -12.87 -18.53
CA SER A 154 13.95 -14.23 -18.21
C SER A 154 13.02 -14.40 -16.98
N PRO A 155 11.75 -14.82 -17.17
CA PRO A 155 11.16 -15.84 -16.32
C PRO A 155 11.66 -17.22 -16.78
N SER A 156 11.76 -18.21 -15.89
CA SER A 156 11.83 -19.60 -16.33
C SER A 156 10.51 -19.95 -17.04
N PRO A 157 10.52 -20.43 -18.31
CA PRO A 157 9.34 -20.39 -19.20
C PRO A 157 8.17 -21.30 -18.78
N LEU A 158 8.36 -22.11 -17.73
CA LEU A 158 7.36 -23.02 -17.16
C LEU A 158 6.96 -22.64 -15.73
N GLY A 159 7.57 -21.61 -15.13
CA GLY A 159 7.30 -21.18 -13.74
C GLY A 159 7.62 -22.24 -12.67
N LEU A 160 8.47 -23.22 -12.99
CA LEU A 160 8.72 -24.44 -12.21
C LEU A 160 9.40 -24.20 -10.86
N ILE A 161 10.11 -23.07 -10.68
CA ILE A 161 10.90 -22.78 -9.47
C ILE A 161 10.05 -21.95 -8.50
N PRO A 162 9.62 -22.47 -7.33
CA PRO A 162 8.70 -21.78 -6.43
C PRO A 162 9.25 -20.46 -5.85
N ILE A 163 10.57 -20.26 -5.89
CA ILE A 163 11.25 -19.12 -5.29
C ILE A 163 10.83 -17.78 -5.92
N HIS A 164 10.59 -17.72 -7.24
CA HIS A 164 10.15 -16.49 -7.90
C HIS A 164 8.73 -16.06 -7.48
N ARG A 165 7.83 -17.02 -7.20
CA ARG A 165 6.49 -16.71 -6.68
C ARG A 165 6.61 -16.12 -5.27
N LYS A 166 7.40 -16.77 -4.39
CA LYS A 166 7.69 -16.27 -3.04
C LYS A 166 8.32 -14.87 -3.06
N TRP A 167 9.28 -14.62 -3.95
CA TRP A 167 9.89 -13.31 -4.17
C TRP A 167 8.89 -12.25 -4.61
N ARG A 168 8.04 -12.52 -5.61
CA ARG A 168 7.00 -11.59 -6.04
C ARG A 168 6.06 -11.22 -4.89
N THR A 169 5.55 -12.21 -4.16
CA THR A 169 4.68 -11.97 -2.98
C THR A 169 5.41 -11.18 -1.89
N PHE A 170 6.70 -11.45 -1.64
CA PHE A 170 7.51 -10.67 -0.69
C PHE A 170 7.69 -9.21 -1.14
N VAL A 171 8.00 -8.97 -2.41
CA VAL A 171 8.25 -7.65 -3.00
C VAL A 171 7.03 -6.75 -2.91
N HIS A 172 5.83 -7.25 -3.26
CA HIS A 172 4.58 -6.50 -3.08
C HIS A 172 4.26 -6.29 -1.59
N LYS A 173 4.27 -7.37 -0.78
CA LYS A 173 3.90 -7.30 0.66
C LYS A 173 4.74 -6.31 1.48
N HIS A 174 5.97 -6.04 1.08
CA HIS A 174 6.87 -5.11 1.78
C HIS A 174 7.08 -3.78 1.05
N GLU A 175 6.34 -3.48 -0.04
CA GLU A 175 6.47 -2.26 -0.85
C GLU A 175 7.91 -1.99 -1.32
N VAL A 176 8.65 -3.04 -1.69
CA VAL A 176 10.11 -2.93 -1.92
C VAL A 176 10.48 -1.87 -2.99
N PRO A 177 9.80 -1.75 -4.15
CA PRO A 177 10.15 -0.74 -5.15
C PRO A 177 9.90 0.69 -4.66
N ARG A 178 8.75 0.94 -3.99
CA ARG A 178 8.45 2.23 -3.34
C ARG A 178 9.56 2.61 -2.36
N LYS A 179 9.97 1.67 -1.49
CA LYS A 179 11.00 1.93 -0.47
C LYS A 179 12.38 2.20 -1.08
N ILE A 180 12.74 1.52 -2.18
CA ILE A 180 14.00 1.82 -2.89
C ILE A 180 13.97 3.25 -3.46
N LEU A 181 12.86 3.67 -4.07
CA LEU A 181 12.68 5.06 -4.53
C LEU A 181 12.72 6.06 -3.36
N HIS A 182 12.05 5.75 -2.26
CA HIS A 182 11.95 6.63 -1.10
C HIS A 182 13.29 6.83 -0.38
N VAL A 183 14.11 5.77 -0.28
CA VAL A 183 15.49 5.82 0.27
C VAL A 183 16.48 6.48 -0.70
N SER A 184 16.32 6.30 -2.01
CA SER A 184 17.26 6.86 -3.00
C SER A 184 17.21 8.37 -3.05
N ILE A 185 16.06 8.99 -2.76
CA ILE A 185 15.94 10.46 -2.67
C ILE A 185 16.79 11.03 -1.52
N GLY A 186 16.96 10.30 -0.40
CA GLY A 186 17.93 10.68 0.63
C GLY A 186 19.37 10.68 0.11
N ALA A 187 19.75 9.70 -0.70
CA ALA A 187 21.08 9.66 -1.33
C ALA A 187 21.27 10.79 -2.36
N VAL A 188 20.24 11.11 -3.15
CA VAL A 188 20.24 12.28 -4.06
C VAL A 188 20.37 13.58 -3.28
N THR A 189 19.73 13.70 -2.11
CA THR A 189 19.81 14.89 -1.24
C THR A 189 21.22 15.09 -0.70
N LEU A 190 21.90 14.02 -0.27
CA LEU A 190 23.32 14.07 0.12
C LEU A 190 24.24 14.44 -1.05
N TRP A 191 23.97 13.93 -2.25
CA TRP A 191 24.72 14.30 -3.46
C TRP A 191 24.53 15.79 -3.84
N LEU A 192 23.31 16.32 -3.73
CA LEU A 192 23.03 17.74 -3.92
C LEU A 192 23.73 18.63 -2.87
N TYR A 193 23.87 18.14 -1.64
CA TYR A 193 24.66 18.84 -0.62
C TYR A 193 26.15 18.89 -0.98
N ILE A 194 26.76 17.75 -1.34
CA ILE A 194 28.19 17.65 -1.72
C ILE A 194 28.51 18.54 -2.93
N THR A 195 27.59 18.64 -3.89
CA THR A 195 27.76 19.49 -5.09
C THR A 195 27.53 20.99 -4.83
N GLY A 196 27.31 21.41 -3.58
CA GLY A 196 27.19 22.82 -3.20
C GLY A 196 25.89 23.49 -3.64
N VAL A 197 24.89 22.72 -4.09
CA VAL A 197 23.61 23.29 -4.55
C VAL A 197 22.91 23.97 -3.37
N HIS A 198 22.56 25.24 -3.57
CA HIS A 198 21.86 26.05 -2.58
C HIS A 198 20.38 25.63 -2.53
N THR A 199 19.81 25.53 -1.32
CA THR A 199 18.45 25.00 -1.09
C THR A 199 17.37 25.73 -1.89
N ARG A 200 17.47 27.06 -1.98
CA ARG A 200 16.55 27.90 -2.77
C ARG A 200 16.58 27.58 -4.27
N SER A 201 17.70 27.10 -4.79
CA SER A 201 17.85 26.69 -6.20
C SER A 201 17.19 25.34 -6.50
N VAL A 202 16.96 24.50 -5.48
CA VAL A 202 16.29 23.19 -5.62
C VAL A 202 14.77 23.34 -5.73
N ALA A 203 14.19 24.31 -5.00
CA ALA A 203 12.73 24.49 -4.95
C ALA A 203 12.04 24.72 -6.32
N PRO A 204 12.59 25.52 -7.26
CA PRO A 204 12.06 25.64 -8.62
C PRO A 204 12.06 24.33 -9.42
N TRP A 205 13.08 23.49 -9.26
CA TRP A 205 13.13 22.17 -9.92
C TRP A 205 12.07 21.23 -9.34
N LEU A 206 11.89 21.21 -8.01
CA LEU A 206 10.83 20.44 -7.37
C LEU A 206 9.45 20.85 -7.90
N MET A 207 9.17 22.15 -8.07
CA MET A 207 7.91 22.60 -8.69
C MET A 207 7.79 22.23 -10.17
N THR A 208 8.88 22.35 -10.94
CA THR A 208 8.93 21.98 -12.36
C THR A 208 8.61 20.50 -12.60
N PHE A 209 8.94 19.61 -11.66
CA PHE A 209 8.53 18.21 -11.72
C PHE A 209 7.16 17.94 -11.06
N LEU A 210 6.84 18.62 -9.93
CA LEU A 210 5.59 18.42 -9.18
C LEU A 210 4.36 18.80 -9.99
N VAL A 211 4.37 19.92 -10.72
CA VAL A 211 3.20 20.39 -11.48
C VAL A 211 2.81 19.40 -12.60
N PRO A 212 3.73 18.90 -13.46
CA PRO A 212 3.43 17.82 -14.40
C PRO A 212 3.01 16.49 -13.73
N ILE A 213 3.64 16.11 -12.61
CA ILE A 213 3.29 14.87 -11.90
C ILE A 213 1.86 14.96 -11.34
N ALA A 214 1.50 16.04 -10.66
CA ALA A 214 0.15 16.27 -10.17
C ALA A 214 -0.89 16.37 -11.32
N ALA A 215 -0.55 17.03 -12.42
CA ALA A 215 -1.42 17.13 -13.59
C ALA A 215 -1.66 15.77 -14.26
N THR A 216 -0.64 14.90 -14.36
CA THR A 216 -0.80 13.54 -14.89
C THR A 216 -1.55 12.63 -13.94
N ASP A 217 -1.43 12.83 -12.62
CA ASP A 217 -2.23 12.11 -11.62
C ASP A 217 -3.72 12.49 -11.74
N ILE A 218 -4.04 13.78 -11.81
CA ILE A 218 -5.41 14.27 -12.07
C ILE A 218 -5.94 13.72 -13.41
N LEU A 219 -5.11 13.68 -14.47
CA LEU A 219 -5.51 13.13 -15.76
C LEU A 219 -5.85 11.63 -15.69
N ARG A 220 -5.18 10.83 -14.85
CA ARG A 220 -5.46 9.39 -14.73
C ARG A 220 -6.85 9.14 -14.14
N HIS A 221 -7.31 9.95 -13.18
CA HIS A 221 -8.66 9.83 -12.64
C HIS A 221 -9.75 10.19 -13.65
N ASN A 222 -9.43 11.01 -14.66
CA ASN A 222 -10.39 11.46 -15.68
C ASN A 222 -10.45 10.55 -16.94
N VAL A 223 -9.39 9.79 -17.25
CA VAL A 223 -9.29 9.02 -18.50
C VAL A 223 -8.91 7.57 -18.23
N ALA A 224 -9.90 6.66 -18.25
CA ALA A 224 -9.71 5.25 -17.91
C ALA A 224 -8.64 4.52 -18.75
N ALA A 225 -8.49 4.87 -20.04
CA ALA A 225 -7.44 4.31 -20.89
C ALA A 225 -6.03 4.78 -20.44
N PHE A 226 -5.90 6.05 -20.04
CA PHE A 226 -4.66 6.60 -19.50
C PHE A 226 -4.38 6.05 -18.09
N ASN A 227 -5.38 5.86 -17.23
CA ASN A 227 -5.21 5.14 -15.96
C ASN A 227 -4.66 3.73 -16.17
N SER A 228 -5.22 2.99 -17.14
CA SER A 228 -4.77 1.64 -17.48
C SER A 228 -3.30 1.62 -17.91
N PHE A 229 -2.87 2.62 -18.69
CA PHE A 229 -1.45 2.81 -19.04
C PHE A 229 -0.62 3.19 -17.82
N TYR A 230 -1.00 4.24 -17.08
CA TYR A 230 -0.30 4.77 -15.91
C TYR A 230 -0.02 3.66 -14.89
N VAL A 231 -1.04 2.88 -14.53
CA VAL A 231 -0.93 1.76 -13.57
C VAL A 231 -0.09 0.60 -14.14
N SER A 232 -0.07 0.38 -15.46
CA SER A 232 0.82 -0.62 -16.07
C SER A 232 2.32 -0.26 -15.97
N VAL A 233 2.65 1.03 -15.92
CA VAL A 233 4.03 1.54 -15.80
C VAL A 233 4.43 1.77 -14.34
N LEU A 234 3.57 2.44 -13.57
CA LEU A 234 3.88 2.99 -12.23
C LEU A 234 3.25 2.19 -11.07
N GLY A 235 2.33 1.26 -11.34
CA GLY A 235 1.63 0.48 -10.32
C GLY A 235 2.53 -0.42 -9.45
N ALA A 236 3.82 -0.60 -9.82
CA ALA A 236 4.82 -1.25 -8.98
C ALA A 236 5.38 -0.36 -7.86
N LEU A 237 5.20 0.97 -7.96
CA LEU A 237 5.63 1.99 -6.99
C LEU A 237 4.46 2.48 -6.10
N MET A 238 3.23 2.39 -6.62
CA MET A 238 2.01 2.81 -5.94
C MET A 238 1.62 1.86 -4.80
N ARG A 239 0.97 2.39 -3.76
CA ARG A 239 0.16 1.63 -2.79
C ARG A 239 -1.23 1.37 -3.37
N GLU A 240 -1.90 0.34 -2.86
CA GLU A 240 -3.25 -0.04 -3.29
C GLU A 240 -4.28 1.09 -3.04
N SER A 241 -4.11 1.86 -1.96
CA SER A 241 -4.90 3.07 -1.66
C SER A 241 -4.72 4.20 -2.70
N GLU A 242 -3.54 4.30 -3.31
CA GLU A 242 -3.20 5.33 -4.31
C GLU A 242 -3.77 4.99 -5.70
N TYR A 243 -4.38 3.81 -5.89
CA TYR A 243 -5.16 3.52 -7.10
C TYR A 243 -6.42 4.40 -7.16
N ALA A 244 -7.14 4.52 -6.03
CA ALA A 244 -8.34 5.32 -5.91
C ALA A 244 -8.05 6.78 -5.48
N GLY A 245 -7.09 6.99 -4.57
CA GLY A 245 -6.62 8.30 -4.16
C GLY A 245 -5.48 8.86 -5.02
N TYR A 246 -4.93 10.00 -4.60
CA TYR A 246 -3.76 10.62 -5.22
C TYR A 246 -2.46 9.85 -4.95
N ASN A 247 -1.47 9.99 -5.83
CA ASN A 247 -0.17 9.34 -5.70
C ASN A 247 0.72 10.02 -4.64
N GLY A 248 1.25 9.23 -3.69
CA GLY A 248 2.12 9.69 -2.59
C GLY A 248 3.38 10.45 -3.02
N VAL A 249 3.82 10.33 -4.28
CA VAL A 249 4.92 11.15 -4.82
C VAL A 249 4.60 12.65 -4.81
N ILE A 250 3.33 13.03 -5.02
CA ILE A 250 2.88 14.44 -4.96
C ILE A 250 3.11 15.01 -3.56
N TRP A 251 2.67 14.28 -2.54
CA TRP A 251 2.84 14.65 -1.13
C TRP A 251 4.31 14.70 -0.71
N TYR A 252 5.13 13.73 -1.16
CA TYR A 252 6.58 13.71 -0.95
C TYR A 252 7.23 14.99 -1.50
N MET A 253 6.94 15.30 -2.76
CA MET A 253 7.56 16.43 -3.45
C MET A 253 7.10 17.78 -2.89
N LEU A 254 5.85 17.89 -2.45
CA LEU A 254 5.34 19.06 -1.74
C LEU A 254 6.00 19.23 -0.36
N GLY A 255 6.19 18.15 0.38
CA GLY A 255 6.89 18.15 1.67
C GLY A 255 8.37 18.51 1.55
N ALA A 256 9.06 17.93 0.55
CA ALA A 256 10.45 18.28 0.23
C ALA A 256 10.57 19.73 -0.28
N TRP A 257 9.62 20.21 -1.08
CA TRP A 257 9.58 21.60 -1.54
C TRP A 257 9.41 22.57 -0.37
N LEU A 258 8.44 22.32 0.52
CA LEU A 258 8.19 23.19 1.68
C LEU A 258 9.37 23.14 2.67
N GLY A 259 10.00 21.98 2.84
CA GLY A 259 11.28 21.82 3.54
C GLY A 259 12.36 22.74 2.97
N CYS A 260 12.62 22.64 1.66
CA CYS A 260 13.64 23.43 0.96
C CYS A 260 13.32 24.93 0.83
N TYR A 261 12.05 25.32 0.88
CA TYR A 261 11.61 26.71 0.74
C TYR A 261 11.57 27.46 2.07
N ALA A 262 11.04 26.85 3.12
CA ALA A 262 10.82 27.51 4.42
C ALA A 262 12.00 27.39 5.40
N PHE A 263 12.85 26.36 5.26
CA PHE A 263 13.86 26.05 6.28
C PHE A 263 15.31 26.21 5.78
N PRO A 264 16.28 26.44 6.70
CA PRO A 264 17.70 26.47 6.37
C PRO A 264 18.21 25.13 5.85
N LYS A 265 19.35 25.16 5.15
CA LYS A 265 19.89 23.99 4.41
C LYS A 265 20.08 22.74 5.26
N ASP A 266 20.63 22.89 6.46
CA ASP A 266 20.92 21.77 7.35
C ASP A 266 19.63 21.11 7.87
N VAL A 267 18.65 21.93 8.28
CA VAL A 267 17.32 21.45 8.66
C VAL A 267 16.57 20.84 7.47
N ALA A 268 16.60 21.48 6.29
CA ALA A 268 15.90 21.01 5.10
C ALA A 268 16.44 19.66 4.61
N VAL A 269 17.76 19.48 4.60
CA VAL A 269 18.39 18.18 4.29
C VAL A 269 18.04 17.14 5.34
N MET A 270 18.08 17.49 6.63
CA MET A 270 17.66 16.56 7.69
C MET A 270 16.19 16.16 7.57
N ALA A 271 15.28 17.07 7.24
CA ALA A 271 13.87 16.75 7.04
C ALA A 271 13.64 15.74 5.91
N VAL A 272 14.35 15.87 4.78
CA VAL A 272 14.28 14.92 3.67
C VAL A 272 14.97 13.59 4.03
N LEU A 273 16.06 13.60 4.80
CA LEU A 273 16.69 12.38 5.32
C LEU A 273 15.78 11.63 6.31
N LEU A 274 15.09 12.34 7.19
CA LEU A 274 14.14 11.74 8.14
C LEU A 274 12.93 11.16 7.39
N LEU A 275 12.35 11.88 6.43
CA LEU A 275 11.34 11.29 5.54
C LEU A 275 11.88 10.03 4.83
N SER A 276 13.04 10.14 4.18
CA SER A 276 13.69 9.08 3.39
C SER A 276 13.97 7.80 4.20
N TRP A 277 14.58 7.93 5.37
CA TRP A 277 15.09 6.79 6.13
C TRP A 277 14.20 6.40 7.33
N CYS A 278 13.50 7.35 7.96
CA CYS A 278 12.67 7.04 9.12
C CYS A 278 11.29 6.48 8.74
N ASP A 279 10.61 6.94 7.67
CA ASP A 279 9.39 6.27 7.19
C ASP A 279 9.68 4.86 6.67
N THR A 280 10.76 4.69 5.90
CA THR A 280 11.11 3.36 5.39
C THR A 280 11.52 2.40 6.50
N ALA A 281 12.13 2.88 7.59
CA ALA A 281 12.31 2.12 8.82
C ALA A 281 10.98 1.83 9.53
N ALA A 282 10.19 2.87 9.85
CA ALA A 282 8.94 2.76 10.59
C ALA A 282 7.95 1.82 9.90
N SER A 283 7.71 2.00 8.60
CA SER A 283 6.82 1.17 7.82
C SER A 283 7.39 -0.23 7.53
N THR A 284 8.69 -0.47 7.70
CA THR A 284 9.27 -1.83 7.62
C THR A 284 9.15 -2.57 8.95
N PHE A 285 9.63 -1.99 10.04
CA PHE A 285 9.61 -2.61 11.36
C PHE A 285 8.22 -2.62 12.00
N GLY A 286 7.37 -1.65 11.70
CA GLY A 286 5.94 -1.68 12.03
C GLY A 286 5.19 -2.83 11.35
N ARG A 287 5.52 -3.15 10.09
CA ARG A 287 4.93 -4.32 9.40
C ARG A 287 5.52 -5.66 9.86
N LEU A 288 6.78 -5.69 10.27
CA LEU A 288 7.45 -6.92 10.73
C LEU A 288 7.12 -7.26 12.20
N TRP A 289 7.10 -6.26 13.09
CA TRP A 289 7.01 -6.41 14.54
C TRP A 289 5.90 -5.60 15.23
N GLY A 290 5.16 -4.76 14.50
CA GLY A 290 4.02 -4.00 15.05
C GLY A 290 2.89 -4.87 15.62
N ARG A 291 2.82 -6.16 15.24
CA ARG A 291 1.92 -7.15 15.84
C ARG A 291 2.34 -7.66 17.23
N TYR A 292 3.59 -7.42 17.62
CA TYR A 292 4.16 -7.85 18.91
C TYR A 292 4.31 -6.69 19.91
N THR A 293 3.98 -5.47 19.49
CA THR A 293 4.17 -4.25 20.29
C THR A 293 2.84 -3.49 20.43
N PRO A 294 2.71 -2.60 21.43
CA PRO A 294 1.53 -1.75 21.55
C PRO A 294 1.29 -0.93 20.27
N ARG A 295 0.03 -0.91 19.81
CA ARG A 295 -0.45 0.05 18.81
C ARG A 295 -0.56 1.42 19.47
N ILE A 296 0.15 2.41 18.94
CA ILE A 296 0.06 3.81 19.41
C ILE A 296 -1.17 4.48 18.81
N ARG A 297 -1.50 4.12 17.56
CA ARG A 297 -2.65 4.62 16.79
C ARG A 297 -3.27 3.47 15.99
N ARG A 298 -4.41 3.69 15.33
CA ARG A 298 -4.75 2.91 14.12
C ARG A 298 -3.59 3.06 13.11
N GLY A 299 -3.16 1.96 12.48
CA GLY A 299 -2.01 1.93 11.55
C GLY A 299 -0.61 1.99 12.20
N LYS A 300 -0.38 2.84 13.20
CA LYS A 300 0.96 3.10 13.79
C LYS A 300 1.26 2.24 15.03
N SER A 301 2.50 1.77 15.19
CA SER A 301 2.90 0.83 16.25
C SER A 301 4.22 1.23 16.91
N LEU A 302 4.41 0.87 18.18
CA LEU A 302 5.62 1.20 18.93
C LEU A 302 6.90 0.62 18.28
N ALA A 303 6.82 -0.53 17.59
CA ALA A 303 7.93 -1.03 16.78
C ALA A 303 8.30 -0.12 15.59
N GLY A 304 7.31 0.54 14.98
CA GLY A 304 7.53 1.52 13.91
C GLY A 304 8.16 2.81 14.46
N SER A 305 7.54 3.40 15.48
CA SER A 305 7.99 4.68 16.06
C SER A 305 9.34 4.57 16.78
N LEU A 306 9.65 3.43 17.41
CA LEU A 306 10.99 3.17 17.95
C LEU A 306 12.05 3.03 16.83
N ALA A 307 11.69 2.45 15.68
CA ALA A 307 12.59 2.40 14.55
C ALA A 307 12.80 3.79 13.91
N ALA A 308 11.73 4.60 13.79
CA ALA A 308 11.83 6.01 13.40
C ALA A 308 12.75 6.79 14.34
N PHE A 309 12.60 6.59 15.65
CA PHE A 309 13.45 7.21 16.67
C PHE A 309 14.92 6.83 16.47
N LEU A 310 15.26 5.54 16.47
CA LEU A 310 16.64 5.07 16.39
C LEU A 310 17.31 5.44 15.06
N VAL A 311 16.58 5.37 13.94
CA VAL A 311 17.09 5.80 12.64
C VAL A 311 17.20 7.32 12.57
N GLY A 312 16.33 8.09 13.20
CA GLY A 312 16.43 9.55 13.28
C GLY A 312 17.64 10.03 14.10
N VAL A 313 17.91 9.39 15.25
CA VAL A 313 19.15 9.59 16.02
C VAL A 313 20.37 9.28 15.15
N GLY A 314 20.38 8.13 14.48
CA GLY A 314 21.48 7.73 13.60
C GLY A 314 21.67 8.68 12.40
N SER A 315 20.58 9.16 11.80
CA SER A 315 20.59 10.10 10.68
C SER A 315 21.20 11.45 11.08
N SER A 316 20.81 11.98 12.23
CA SER A 316 21.35 13.22 12.80
C SER A 316 22.83 13.10 13.15
N ALA A 317 23.21 12.02 13.84
CA ALA A 317 24.60 11.76 14.22
C ALA A 317 25.50 11.56 12.99
N PHE A 318 25.00 10.88 11.94
CA PHE A 318 25.66 10.77 10.65
C PHE A 318 25.78 12.13 9.96
N PHE A 319 24.69 12.89 9.85
CA PHE A 319 24.69 14.14 9.08
C PHE A 319 25.57 15.21 9.73
N TRP A 320 25.22 15.69 10.93
CA TRP A 320 25.98 16.78 11.56
C TRP A 320 27.32 16.30 12.15
N GLY A 321 27.42 15.06 12.62
CA GLY A 321 28.64 14.54 13.27
C GLY A 321 29.73 14.08 12.30
N TRP A 322 29.34 13.50 11.15
CA TRP A 322 30.28 12.97 10.15
C TRP A 322 30.19 13.76 8.84
N PHE A 323 29.04 13.74 8.17
CA PHE A 323 28.89 14.23 6.80
C PHE A 323 29.22 15.72 6.63
N VAL A 324 28.60 16.58 7.44
CA VAL A 324 28.86 18.03 7.50
C VAL A 324 30.29 18.31 7.95
N ARG A 325 30.88 17.47 8.80
CA ARG A 325 32.29 17.62 9.24
C ARG A 325 33.30 17.28 8.13
N PHE A 326 32.96 16.39 7.20
CA PHE A 326 33.82 16.03 6.06
C PHE A 326 33.62 16.92 4.83
N PHE A 327 32.40 17.37 4.54
CA PHE A 327 32.09 18.19 3.36
C PHE A 327 31.94 19.69 3.63
N GLY A 328 31.84 20.09 4.91
CA GLY A 328 31.63 21.47 5.36
C GLY A 328 30.23 22.03 5.04
N PRO A 329 29.81 23.12 5.70
CA PRO A 329 28.95 24.12 5.06
C PRO A 329 29.68 24.71 3.86
N GLN A 330 28.98 24.97 2.75
CA GLN A 330 29.56 25.50 1.52
C GLN A 330 29.48 27.04 1.51
N PRO A 331 30.34 27.75 0.75
CA PRO A 331 30.26 29.21 0.63
C PRO A 331 28.87 29.67 0.17
N GLY A 332 28.21 30.51 0.98
CA GLY A 332 26.82 30.93 0.80
C GLY A 332 25.82 30.28 1.78
N ASP A 333 26.20 29.23 2.52
CA ASP A 333 25.35 28.55 3.51
C ASP A 333 25.30 29.27 4.88
N GLU A 334 25.33 30.62 4.92
CA GLU A 334 25.40 31.43 6.16
C GLU A 334 24.24 31.17 7.15
N GLY A 335 23.13 30.59 6.68
CA GLY A 335 21.98 30.22 7.50
C GLY A 335 22.09 28.89 8.26
N PHE A 336 23.26 28.22 8.27
CA PHE A 336 23.44 26.92 8.92
C PHE A 336 23.13 26.98 10.43
N MET A 337 22.14 26.21 10.89
CA MET A 337 21.61 26.35 12.26
C MET A 337 22.45 25.63 13.31
N PHE A 338 22.80 24.35 13.12
CA PHE A 338 23.57 23.63 14.14
C PHE A 338 25.09 23.84 13.97
N GLN A 339 25.68 24.69 14.81
CA GLN A 339 27.11 25.06 14.74
C GLN A 339 28.01 24.24 15.69
N GLY A 340 27.50 23.14 16.26
CA GLY A 340 28.24 22.29 17.21
C GLY A 340 28.17 22.76 18.67
N THR A 341 27.49 23.87 18.94
CA THR A 341 27.10 24.34 20.27
C THR A 341 25.58 24.18 20.48
N LEU A 342 25.17 24.17 21.74
CA LEU A 342 23.82 24.50 22.18
C LEU A 342 23.90 25.44 23.39
N ARG A 343 22.92 26.31 23.57
CA ARG A 343 22.82 27.26 24.69
C ARG A 343 21.43 27.25 25.30
N LEU A 344 21.32 27.33 26.62
CA LEU A 344 20.04 27.63 27.27
C LEU A 344 19.66 29.10 27.01
N PRO A 345 18.38 29.42 26.75
CA PRO A 345 17.89 30.80 26.75
C PRO A 345 18.25 31.52 28.06
N GLN A 346 18.64 32.79 27.98
CA GLN A 346 19.14 33.55 29.13
C GLN A 346 18.18 33.52 30.33
N SER A 347 16.88 33.69 30.10
CA SER A 347 15.86 33.61 31.17
C SER A 347 15.74 32.24 31.83
N ALA A 348 16.09 31.15 31.12
CA ALA A 348 16.14 29.80 31.67
C ALA A 348 17.46 29.54 32.41
N ALA A 349 18.58 30.09 31.94
CA ALA A 349 19.87 30.03 32.64
C ALA A 349 19.81 30.79 33.97
N GLU A 350 19.26 32.01 33.97
CA GLU A 350 19.05 32.84 35.15
C GLU A 350 18.11 32.17 36.16
N ALA A 351 17.00 31.57 35.70
CA ALA A 351 16.06 30.84 36.57
C ALA A 351 16.65 29.59 37.25
N VAL A 352 17.73 29.02 36.70
CA VAL A 352 18.47 27.88 37.28
C VAL A 352 19.76 28.34 37.99
N GLY A 353 20.10 29.63 37.94
CA GLY A 353 21.31 30.19 38.54
C GLY A 353 22.62 29.81 37.82
N LEU A 354 22.54 29.44 36.53
CA LEU A 354 23.69 29.03 35.73
C LEU A 354 24.37 30.24 35.07
N THR A 355 25.70 30.26 35.09
CA THR A 355 26.48 31.22 34.28
C THR A 355 26.40 30.88 32.79
N SER A 356 26.60 31.87 31.91
CA SER A 356 26.48 31.70 30.45
C SER A 356 27.39 30.61 29.86
N GLU A 357 28.54 30.34 30.49
CA GLU A 357 29.44 29.25 30.10
C GLU A 357 28.88 27.88 30.53
N GLN A 358 28.39 27.75 31.78
CA GLN A 358 27.73 26.53 32.27
C GLN A 358 26.41 26.25 31.55
N ALA A 359 25.73 27.29 31.05
CA ALA A 359 24.54 27.22 30.22
C ALA A 359 24.83 26.86 28.75
N THR A 360 26.10 26.71 28.36
CA THR A 360 26.53 26.33 27.00
C THR A 360 27.03 24.88 26.98
N VAL A 361 26.48 24.07 26.08
CA VAL A 361 26.92 22.70 25.78
C VAL A 361 27.60 22.68 24.42
N ALA A 362 28.70 21.93 24.26
CA ALA A 362 29.46 21.90 23.00
C ALA A 362 29.85 20.48 22.56
N GLY A 363 30.20 20.34 21.28
CA GLY A 363 30.85 19.17 20.72
C GLY A 363 29.97 17.90 20.75
N PRO A 364 30.54 16.72 21.09
CA PRO A 364 29.80 15.45 21.06
C PRO A 364 28.53 15.41 21.92
N LEU A 365 28.49 16.17 23.02
CA LEU A 365 27.31 16.21 23.91
C LEU A 365 26.18 17.04 23.26
N ALA A 366 26.51 18.18 22.64
CA ALA A 366 25.56 18.96 21.85
C ALA A 366 24.98 18.15 20.68
N LEU A 367 25.85 17.45 19.92
CA LEU A 367 25.44 16.53 18.85
C LEU A 367 24.54 15.40 19.37
N GLY A 368 24.83 14.85 20.55
CA GLY A 368 24.00 13.84 21.21
C GLY A 368 22.60 14.34 21.52
N ILE A 369 22.48 15.55 22.08
CA ILE A 369 21.19 16.19 22.37
C ILE A 369 20.40 16.44 21.08
N VAL A 370 21.00 17.07 20.06
CA VAL A 370 20.34 17.31 18.76
C VAL A 370 19.90 16.01 18.10
N SER A 371 20.67 14.92 18.25
CA SER A 371 20.33 13.63 17.66
C SER A 371 19.19 12.93 18.40
N LEU A 372 19.17 12.96 19.74
CA LEU A 372 18.04 12.49 20.53
C LEU A 372 16.76 13.29 20.24
N TRP A 373 16.87 14.62 20.09
CA TRP A 373 15.76 15.48 19.70
C TRP A 373 15.27 15.16 18.28
N SER A 374 16.16 15.04 17.30
CA SER A 374 15.80 14.72 15.90
C SER A 374 15.12 13.35 15.77
N GLY A 375 15.59 12.35 16.52
CA GLY A 375 14.92 11.05 16.63
C GLY A 375 13.54 11.14 17.28
N PHE A 376 13.41 11.89 18.38
CA PHE A 376 12.11 12.12 19.03
C PHE A 376 11.12 12.81 18.09
N VAL A 377 11.56 13.88 17.41
CA VAL A 377 10.76 14.64 16.45
C VAL A 377 10.36 13.79 15.24
N ALA A 378 11.24 12.93 14.73
CA ALA A 378 10.90 11.99 13.65
C ALA A 378 9.82 10.99 14.07
N ALA A 379 9.97 10.37 15.25
CA ALA A 379 8.99 9.42 15.80
C ALA A 379 7.65 10.09 16.16
N ALA A 380 7.67 11.34 16.66
CA ALA A 380 6.47 12.12 16.91
C ALA A 380 5.74 12.46 15.59
N SER A 381 6.48 12.88 14.57
CA SER A 381 5.93 13.20 13.24
C SER A 381 5.33 11.99 12.53
N GLU A 382 5.80 10.77 12.82
CA GLU A 382 5.22 9.51 12.33
C GLU A 382 3.90 9.13 13.02
N VAL A 383 3.62 9.66 14.23
CA VAL A 383 2.41 9.34 15.03
C VAL A 383 1.33 10.43 14.92
N VAL A 384 1.76 11.68 14.71
CA VAL A 384 0.89 12.83 14.46
C VAL A 384 0.20 12.69 13.10
N ASP A 385 -1.06 13.08 13.05
CA ASP A 385 -1.90 13.13 11.85
C ASP A 385 -2.42 14.55 11.75
N VAL A 386 -2.21 15.17 10.59
CA VAL A 386 -2.57 16.56 10.32
C VAL A 386 -3.69 16.52 9.28
N PHE A 387 -4.94 16.61 9.74
CA PHE A 387 -6.14 16.66 8.90
C PHE A 387 -6.28 15.51 7.87
N GLY A 388 -5.72 14.33 8.14
CA GLY A 388 -5.73 13.20 7.21
C GLY A 388 -4.74 13.32 6.04
N TRP A 389 -3.76 14.22 6.12
CA TRP A 389 -2.72 14.37 5.10
C TRP A 389 -1.73 13.21 5.11
N ASP A 390 -1.15 12.92 3.94
CA ASP A 390 -0.22 11.80 3.76
C ASP A 390 1.10 12.01 4.55
N ASP A 391 1.61 10.91 5.11
CA ASP A 391 2.88 10.84 5.86
C ASP A 391 4.05 11.47 5.09
N ASN A 392 4.06 11.38 3.75
CA ASN A 392 5.09 11.95 2.90
C ASN A 392 5.13 13.49 2.93
N LEU A 393 4.02 14.15 3.26
CA LEU A 393 3.97 15.60 3.48
C LEU A 393 4.19 15.94 4.96
N THR A 394 3.54 15.24 5.89
CA THR A 394 3.56 15.60 7.31
C THR A 394 4.93 15.39 7.95
N ILE A 395 5.58 14.25 7.68
CA ILE A 395 6.88 13.91 8.29
C ILE A 395 7.98 14.95 8.00
N PRO A 396 8.28 15.36 6.76
CA PRO A 396 9.33 16.35 6.52
C PRO A 396 8.98 17.72 7.10
N VAL A 397 7.72 18.15 7.00
CA VAL A 397 7.30 19.50 7.43
C VAL A 397 7.28 19.63 8.95
N LEU A 398 6.71 18.65 9.65
CA LEU A 398 6.72 18.61 11.12
C LEU A 398 8.13 18.41 11.67
N SER A 399 8.95 17.56 11.04
CA SER A 399 10.32 17.34 11.50
C SER A 399 11.24 18.53 11.26
N ALA A 400 11.11 19.21 10.12
CA ALA A 400 11.78 20.49 9.86
C ALA A 400 11.38 21.53 10.91
N ALA A 401 10.08 21.70 11.17
CA ALA A 401 9.57 22.66 12.16
C ALA A 401 10.06 22.37 13.59
N GLY A 402 10.03 21.09 14.02
CA GLY A 402 10.48 20.68 15.35
C GLY A 402 11.99 20.82 15.56
N ILE A 403 12.80 20.52 14.53
CA ILE A 403 14.25 20.70 14.56
C ILE A 403 14.63 22.18 14.49
N TRP A 404 14.02 22.95 13.58
CA TRP A 404 14.26 24.38 13.44
C TRP A 404 13.85 25.16 14.69
N GLY A 405 12.68 24.87 15.26
CA GLY A 405 12.21 25.50 16.49
C GLY A 405 13.16 25.24 17.67
N PHE A 406 13.67 24.02 17.79
CA PHE A 406 14.69 23.68 18.80
C PHE A 406 16.01 24.43 18.55
N LEU A 407 16.56 24.39 17.34
CA LEU A 407 17.80 25.12 17.01
C LEU A 407 17.63 26.65 17.04
N LYS A 408 16.39 27.17 16.97
CA LYS A 408 16.10 28.60 17.18
C LYS A 408 16.01 29.02 18.64
N VAL A 409 15.75 28.08 19.55
CA VAL A 409 15.72 28.32 21.01
C VAL A 409 17.07 27.98 21.65
N PHE A 410 17.79 26.99 21.11
CA PHE A 410 18.97 26.40 21.73
C PHE A 410 20.25 26.40 20.88
N GLY A 411 20.27 26.89 19.64
CA GLY A 411 21.46 26.89 18.75
C GLY A 411 22.54 27.91 19.10
#